data_AF-A0A9X8RKI2-F1
#
_entry.id   AF-A0A9X8RKI2-F1
#
_cell.length_a   1.000
_cell.length_b   1.000
_cell.length_c   1.000
_cell.angle_alpha   90.00
_cell.angle_beta   90.00
_cell.angle_gamma   90.00
#
_symmetry.space_group_name_H-M   'P 1'
#
loop_
_entity.id
_entity.type
_entity.pdbx_description
1 polymer ?
#
loop_
_entity_poly.entity_id
_entity_poly.type
_entity_poly.pdbx_seq_one_letter_code
_entity_poly.pdbx_strand_id
1 'polypeptide(L)'
;MLPEDTRYIKNNLCRVNTLLVKSWLQSLTQVRNQCAHYGRIYNNNFRIITIKNEYKKYNLDNKKIFSYILAMKHLTMDKLIWNSFFIKLQKLINDYNNSIDLKLIGFPNNWIEILAK
;
A
#
# COMPACT_ATOMS: atom_id res chain seq x y z
N MET A 1 3.25 17.21 10.95
CA MET A 1 4.22 16.27 11.53
C MET A 1 5.34 17.12 12.07
N LEU A 2 5.40 17.20 13.39
CA LEU A 2 6.36 18.01 14.13
C LEU A 2 7.75 17.34 14.09
N PRO A 3 8.84 18.07 14.41
CA PRO A 3 10.18 17.49 14.48
C PRO A 3 10.28 16.31 15.48
N GLU A 4 9.54 16.40 16.58
CA GLU A 4 9.46 15.36 17.61
C GLU A 4 8.84 14.07 17.08
N ASP A 5 7.70 14.18 16.39
CA ASP A 5 7.04 13.05 15.69
C ASP A 5 8.01 12.38 14.70
N THR A 6 8.77 13.20 13.97
CA THR A 6 9.71 12.76 12.94
C THR A 6 10.81 11.89 13.56
N ARG A 7 11.36 12.33 14.71
CA ARG A 7 12.38 11.59 15.46
C ARG A 7 11.79 10.30 16.04
N TYR A 8 10.59 10.35 16.60
CA TYR A 8 9.93 9.17 17.17
C TYR A 8 9.62 8.12 16.10
N ILE A 9 9.06 8.51 14.96
CA ILE A 9 8.72 7.61 13.86
C ILE A 9 9.97 6.90 13.35
N LYS A 10 11.04 7.66 13.08
CA LYS A 10 12.30 7.11 12.57
C LYS A 10 12.92 6.07 13.53
N ASN A 11 12.86 6.34 14.82
CA ASN A 11 13.53 5.53 15.83
C ASN A 11 12.67 4.36 16.34
N ASN A 12 11.34 4.50 16.38
CA ASN A 12 10.45 3.59 17.11
C ASN A 12 9.34 2.93 16.28
N LEU A 13 8.95 3.49 15.11
CA LEU A 13 7.77 2.99 14.37
C LEU A 13 8.10 2.45 12.98
N CYS A 14 8.76 3.24 12.15
CA CYS A 14 9.02 2.88 10.77
C CYS A 14 10.50 3.15 10.50
N ARG A 15 11.25 2.11 10.15
CA ARG A 15 12.65 2.25 9.66
C ARG A 15 12.67 2.77 8.22
N VAL A 16 11.87 3.78 7.94
CA VAL A 16 11.66 4.38 6.62
C VAL A 16 11.89 5.89 6.74
N ASN A 17 12.42 6.50 5.68
CA ASN A 17 12.60 7.95 5.62
C ASN A 17 11.27 8.65 5.95
N THR A 18 11.30 9.63 6.86
CA THR A 18 10.12 10.33 7.33
C THR A 18 9.41 11.15 6.25
N LEU A 19 10.13 11.59 5.21
CA LEU A 19 9.53 12.20 4.02
C LEU A 19 8.62 11.20 3.28
N LEU A 20 9.04 9.92 3.19
CA LEU A 20 8.21 8.86 2.61
C LEU A 20 6.99 8.59 3.50
N VAL A 21 7.17 8.51 4.81
CA VAL A 21 6.05 8.32 5.76
C VAL A 21 5.00 9.42 5.59
N LYS A 22 5.44 10.69 5.56
CA LYS A 22 4.53 11.83 5.35
C LYS A 22 3.78 11.72 4.02
N SER A 23 4.50 11.45 2.93
CA SER A 23 3.90 11.28 1.59
C SER A 23 2.89 10.13 1.56
N TRP A 24 3.23 8.99 2.14
CA TRP A 24 2.36 7.81 2.18
C TRP A 24 1.10 8.04 3.01
N LEU A 25 1.21 8.67 4.18
CA LEU A 25 0.04 9.01 5.00
C LEU A 25 -0.93 9.94 4.27
N GLN A 26 -0.40 10.94 3.54
CA GLN A 26 -1.21 11.81 2.69
C GLN A 26 -1.90 11.05 1.57
N SER A 27 -1.16 10.18 0.86
CA SER A 27 -1.68 9.33 -0.21
C SER A 27 -2.75 8.35 0.30
N LEU A 28 -2.54 7.71 1.44
CA LEU A 28 -3.50 6.78 2.04
C LEU A 28 -4.76 7.50 2.54
N THR A 29 -4.64 8.73 3.02
CA THR A 29 -5.80 9.56 3.38
C THR A 29 -6.72 9.78 2.17
N GLN A 30 -6.15 10.01 0.98
CA GLN A 30 -6.94 10.15 -0.26
C GLN A 30 -7.64 8.85 -0.65
N VAL A 31 -6.95 7.71 -0.55
CA VAL A 31 -7.57 6.39 -0.82
C VAL A 31 -8.70 6.13 0.17
N ARG A 32 -8.48 6.35 1.47
CA ARG A 32 -9.51 6.22 2.49
C ARG A 32 -10.73 7.10 2.19
N ASN A 33 -10.51 8.35 1.79
CA ASN A 33 -11.60 9.27 1.43
C ASN A 33 -12.37 8.76 0.21
N GLN A 34 -11.67 8.28 -0.83
CA GLN A 34 -12.32 7.65 -1.98
C GLN A 34 -13.23 6.50 -1.54
N CYS A 35 -12.74 5.60 -0.68
CA CYS A 35 -13.54 4.48 -0.16
C CYS A 35 -14.77 4.96 0.63
N ALA A 36 -14.61 5.97 1.50
CA ALA A 36 -15.69 6.50 2.32
C ALA A 36 -16.78 7.21 1.50
N HIS A 37 -16.43 7.73 0.33
CA HIS A 37 -17.36 8.35 -0.61
C HIS A 37 -17.86 7.37 -1.69
N TYR A 38 -17.78 6.05 -1.45
CA TYR A 38 -18.18 5.00 -2.41
C TYR A 38 -17.47 5.10 -3.77
N GLY A 39 -16.30 5.75 -3.78
CA GLY A 39 -15.50 5.95 -4.95
C GLY A 39 -14.88 4.63 -5.42
N ARG A 40 -14.83 4.46 -6.74
CA ARG A 40 -14.32 3.24 -7.36
C ARG A 40 -12.81 3.10 -7.19
N ILE A 41 -12.37 1.93 -6.72
CA ILE A 41 -10.95 1.50 -6.71
C ILE A 41 -10.61 0.72 -7.99
N TYR A 42 -11.53 -0.15 -8.42
CA TYR A 42 -11.31 -1.06 -9.52
C TYR A 42 -11.14 -0.32 -10.85
N ASN A 43 -10.04 -0.58 -11.56
CA ASN A 43 -9.65 0.11 -12.79
C ASN A 43 -9.60 1.65 -12.64
N ASN A 44 -9.23 2.16 -11.47
CA ASN A 44 -9.07 3.59 -11.24
C ASN A 44 -7.58 3.97 -11.11
N ASN A 45 -7.27 5.23 -11.36
CA ASN A 45 -5.95 5.82 -11.13
C ASN A 45 -6.04 6.80 -9.96
N PHE A 46 -5.14 6.65 -9.01
CA PHE A 46 -4.94 7.57 -7.90
C PHE A 46 -3.81 8.55 -8.23
N ARG A 47 -3.50 9.45 -7.28
CA ARG A 47 -2.32 10.31 -7.38
C ARG A 47 -1.04 9.45 -7.40
N ILE A 48 0.06 10.04 -7.85
CA ILE A 48 1.33 9.31 -7.85
C ILE A 48 1.78 9.11 -6.40
N ILE A 49 2.00 7.86 -6.00
CA ILE A 49 2.64 7.51 -4.73
C ILE A 49 4.13 7.22 -4.95
N THR A 50 4.97 7.63 -3.99
CA THR A 50 6.39 7.27 -4.04
C THR A 50 6.60 5.79 -3.73
N ILE A 51 7.32 5.09 -4.60
CA ILE A 51 7.68 3.68 -4.41
C ILE A 51 9.15 3.60 -3.95
N LYS A 52 9.45 2.78 -2.93
CA LYS A 52 10.84 2.56 -2.49
C LYS A 52 11.68 1.97 -3.63
N ASN A 53 12.96 2.35 -3.69
CA ASN A 53 13.90 1.89 -4.71
C ASN A 53 13.98 0.34 -4.82
N GLU A 54 13.83 -0.38 -3.71
CA GLU A 54 13.86 -1.86 -3.69
C GLU A 54 12.77 -2.53 -4.54
N TYR A 55 11.68 -1.81 -4.84
CA TYR A 55 10.60 -2.30 -5.68
C TYR A 55 10.67 -1.83 -7.14
N LYS A 56 11.64 -0.99 -7.53
CA LYS A 56 11.77 -0.52 -8.92
C LYS A 56 11.88 -1.66 -9.92
N LYS A 57 12.53 -2.77 -9.53
CA LYS A 57 12.68 -3.98 -10.35
C LYS A 57 11.35 -4.67 -10.71
N TYR A 58 10.27 -4.38 -9.99
CA TYR A 58 8.95 -4.95 -10.27
C TYR A 58 8.11 -4.09 -11.22
N ASN A 59 8.64 -2.94 -11.67
CA ASN A 59 7.98 -2.01 -12.60
C ASN A 59 6.51 -1.71 -12.23
N LEU A 60 6.28 -1.44 -10.94
CA LEU A 60 4.93 -1.25 -10.40
C LEU A 60 4.33 0.08 -10.86
N ASP A 61 3.03 0.08 -11.14
CA ASP A 61 2.29 1.30 -11.45
C ASP A 61 2.03 2.11 -10.16
N ASN A 62 2.66 3.28 -10.08
CA ASN A 62 2.60 4.19 -8.93
C ASN A 62 1.29 4.97 -8.80
N LYS A 63 0.32 4.74 -9.68
CA LYS A 63 -1.05 5.29 -9.59
C LYS A 63 -2.08 4.23 -9.23
N LYS A 64 -1.68 2.96 -9.11
CA LYS A 64 -2.60 1.84 -8.81
C LYS A 64 -2.60 1.47 -7.34
N ILE A 65 -3.72 0.92 -6.88
CA ILE A 65 -3.95 0.60 -5.46
C ILE A 65 -2.89 -0.35 -4.89
N PHE A 66 -2.29 -1.23 -5.69
CA PHE A 66 -1.21 -2.10 -5.25
C PHE A 66 -0.02 -1.32 -4.64
N SER A 67 0.38 -0.20 -5.25
CA SER A 67 1.47 0.65 -4.74
C SER A 67 1.12 1.31 -3.40
N TYR A 68 -0.17 1.55 -3.14
CA TYR A 68 -0.66 2.05 -1.86
C TYR A 68 -0.69 0.95 -0.79
N ILE A 69 -1.05 -0.28 -1.15
CA ILE A 69 -0.97 -1.44 -0.25
C ILE A 69 0.49 -1.67 0.19
N LEU A 70 1.45 -1.51 -0.72
CA LEU A 70 2.88 -1.55 -0.40
C LEU A 70 3.30 -0.45 0.59
N ALA A 71 2.82 0.77 0.43
CA ALA A 71 3.06 1.83 1.40
C ALA A 71 2.47 1.47 2.77
N MET A 72 1.24 0.96 2.81
CA MET A 72 0.57 0.53 4.04
C MET A 72 1.35 -0.59 4.75
N LYS A 73 1.90 -1.54 4.00
CA LYS A 73 2.80 -2.58 4.53
C LYS A 73 3.96 -2.00 5.33
N HIS A 74 4.67 -1.02 4.77
CA HIS A 74 5.80 -0.41 5.46
C HIS A 74 5.42 0.46 6.65
N LEU A 75 4.20 0.99 6.65
CA LEU A 75 3.66 1.74 7.78
C LEU A 75 3.11 0.83 8.88
N THR A 76 2.93 -0.47 8.61
CA THR A 76 2.43 -1.46 9.56
C THR A 76 3.60 -2.25 10.14
N MET A 77 4.09 -1.83 11.31
CA MET A 77 5.20 -2.50 12.00
C MET A 77 4.80 -3.86 12.60
N ASP A 78 3.56 -3.96 13.07
CA ASP A 78 3.06 -5.17 13.70
C ASP A 78 2.81 -6.25 12.63
N LYS A 79 3.61 -7.32 12.68
CA LYS A 79 3.53 -8.44 11.76
C LYS A 79 2.21 -9.20 11.88
N LEU A 80 1.61 -9.30 13.07
CA LEU A 80 0.34 -9.97 13.26
C LEU A 80 -0.79 -9.19 12.58
N ILE A 81 -0.79 -7.86 12.73
CA ILE A 81 -1.75 -6.98 12.05
C ILE A 81 -1.58 -7.09 10.53
N TRP A 82 -0.34 -6.99 10.02
CA TRP A 82 -0.07 -7.11 8.59
C TRP A 82 -0.48 -8.49 8.04
N ASN A 83 -0.11 -9.58 8.73
CA ASN A 83 -0.43 -10.93 8.29
C ASN A 83 -1.95 -11.16 8.28
N SER A 84 -2.68 -10.66 9.28
CA SER A 84 -4.15 -10.71 9.29
C SER A 84 -4.75 -9.98 8.09
N PHE A 85 -4.24 -8.78 7.77
CA PHE A 85 -4.66 -8.05 6.57
C PHE A 85 -4.32 -8.82 5.28
N PHE A 86 -3.10 -9.37 5.17
CA PHE A 86 -2.64 -10.07 3.99
C PHE A 86 -3.44 -11.34 3.70
N ILE A 87 -3.78 -12.12 4.73
CA ILE A 87 -4.67 -13.30 4.62
C ILE A 87 -6.06 -12.87 4.15
N LYS A 88 -6.62 -11.79 4.72
CA LYS A 88 -7.92 -11.25 4.28
C LYS A 88 -7.88 -10.78 2.83
N LEU A 89 -6.79 -10.15 2.40
CA LEU A 89 -6.60 -9.71 1.00
C LEU A 89 -6.52 -10.91 0.05
N GLN A 90 -5.77 -11.96 0.40
CA GLN A 90 -5.70 -13.19 -0.38
C GLN A 90 -7.07 -13.85 -0.52
N LYS A 91 -7.79 -13.98 0.60
CA LYS A 91 -9.15 -14.51 0.59
C LYS A 91 -10.07 -13.67 -0.29
N LEU A 92 -10.05 -12.33 -0.15
CA LEU A 92 -10.85 -11.43 -0.97
C LEU A 92 -10.57 -11.60 -2.47
N ILE A 93 -9.30 -11.66 -2.86
CA ILE A 93 -8.92 -11.87 -4.27
C ILE A 93 -9.40 -13.23 -4.77
N ASN A 94 -9.29 -14.28 -3.95
CA ASN A 94 -9.75 -15.62 -4.30
C ASN A 94 -11.27 -15.68 -4.46
N ASP A 95 -12.02 -15.09 -3.52
CA ASP A 95 -13.49 -15.09 -3.52
C ASP A 95 -14.07 -14.37 -4.75
N TYR A 96 -13.33 -13.43 -5.34
CA TYR A 96 -13.74 -12.67 -6.54
C TYR A 96 -12.89 -12.93 -7.78
N ASN A 97 -12.11 -14.02 -7.82
CA ASN A 97 -11.15 -14.29 -8.90
C ASN A 97 -11.76 -14.33 -10.31
N ASN A 98 -13.03 -14.76 -10.42
CA ASN A 98 -13.78 -14.84 -11.67
C ASN A 98 -14.34 -13.49 -12.13
N SER A 99 -14.22 -12.44 -11.31
CA SER A 99 -14.83 -11.12 -11.55
C SER A 99 -13.84 -9.97 -11.52
N ILE A 100 -12.58 -10.21 -11.12
CA ILE A 100 -11.56 -9.17 -11.02
C ILE A 100 -10.38 -9.47 -11.95
N ASP A 101 -9.92 -8.45 -12.68
CA ASP A 101 -8.61 -8.45 -13.30
C ASP A 101 -7.63 -7.68 -12.40
N LEU A 102 -6.70 -8.43 -11.80
CA LEU A 102 -5.64 -7.90 -10.94
C LEU A 102 -4.74 -6.87 -11.64
N LYS A 103 -4.57 -6.97 -12.96
CA LYS A 103 -3.77 -6.00 -13.73
C LYS A 103 -4.40 -4.61 -13.70
N LEU A 104 -5.74 -4.51 -13.74
CA LEU A 104 -6.46 -3.23 -13.71
C LEU A 104 -6.28 -2.47 -12.38
N ILE A 105 -5.95 -3.20 -11.32
CA ILE A 105 -5.64 -2.65 -9.99
C ILE A 105 -4.14 -2.68 -9.66
N GLY A 106 -3.30 -2.96 -10.65
CA GLY A 106 -1.83 -2.84 -10.58
C GLY A 106 -1.12 -3.95 -9.82
N PHE A 107 -1.78 -5.08 -9.58
CA PHE A 107 -1.15 -6.25 -8.96
C PHE A 107 -0.28 -6.99 -9.99
N PRO A 108 1.02 -7.16 -9.74
CA PRO A 108 1.88 -8.00 -10.59
C PRO A 108 1.63 -9.49 -10.34
N ASN A 109 2.07 -10.36 -11.25
CA ASN A 109 1.88 -11.81 -11.11
C ASN A 109 2.46 -12.37 -9.80
N ASN A 110 3.60 -11.83 -9.33
CA ASN A 110 4.29 -12.24 -8.11
C ASN A 110 3.94 -11.38 -6.88
N TRP A 111 2.75 -10.78 -6.85
CA TRP A 111 2.33 -9.88 -5.76
C TRP A 111 2.38 -10.53 -4.37
N ILE A 112 2.12 -11.83 -4.27
CA ILE A 112 2.20 -12.59 -3.01
C ILE A 112 3.62 -12.54 -2.46
N GLU A 113 4.62 -12.84 -3.29
CA GLU A 113 6.04 -12.78 -2.89
C GLU A 113 6.47 -11.37 -2.49
N ILE A 114 5.94 -10.35 -3.18
CA ILE A 114 6.24 -8.95 -2.89
C ILE A 114 5.67 -8.55 -1.52
N LEU A 115 4.45 -8.98 -1.19
CA LEU A 115 3.76 -8.62 0.05
C LEU A 115 4.12 -9.52 1.25
N ALA A 116 4.63 -10.73 1.01
CA ALA A 116 5.06 -11.65 2.07
C ALA A 116 6.42 -11.29 2.71
N LYS A 117 7.28 -10.54 2.00
CA LYS A 117 8.62 -10.13 2.48
C LYS A 117 8.59 -9.14 3.63
#